data_AF-A0A4S0N418-F1
#
_entry.id   AF-A0A4S0N418-F1
#
_cell.length_a   1.000
_cell.length_b   1.000
_cell.length_c   1.000
_cell.angle_alpha   90.00
_cell.angle_beta   90.00
_cell.angle_gamma   90.00
#
_symmetry.space_group_name_H-M   'P 1'
#
loop_
_entity.id
_entity.type
_entity.pdbx_description
1 polymer ?
#
loop_
_entity_poly.entity_id
_entity_poly.type
_entity_poly.pdbx_seq_one_letter_code
_entity_poly.pdbx_strand_id
1 'polypeptide(L)' 'AVLVYGLIAAAAMISFVKLYEEPTLASRYGAEYETYRRAVPGWLPRLTPWRG' A
#
# COMPACT_ATOMS: atom_id res chain seq x y z
N ALA A 1 -23.67 12.51 -4.24
CA ALA A 1 -22.46 13.14 -4.79
C ALA A 1 -21.20 12.75 -4.02
N VAL A 2 -21.09 13.09 -2.72
CA VAL A 2 -19.88 12.87 -1.91
C VAL A 2 -19.41 11.41 -1.85
N LEU A 3 -20.32 10.45 -1.68
CA LEU A 3 -19.96 9.02 -1.62
C LEU A 3 -19.34 8.50 -2.92
N VAL A 4 -19.92 8.85 -4.07
CA VAL A 4 -19.41 8.45 -5.39
C VAL A 4 -18.02 9.05 -5.63
N TYR A 5 -17.86 10.33 -5.32
CA TYR A 5 -16.56 10.99 -5.39
C TYR A 5 -15.53 10.30 -4.50
N GLY A 6 -15.90 9.98 -3.26
CA GLY A 6 -15.03 9.26 -2.32
C GLY A 6 -14.59 7.89 -2.86
N LEU A 7 -15.50 7.13 -3.47
CA LEU A 7 -15.17 5.84 -4.09
C LEU A 7 -14.21 5.99 -5.27
N ILE A 8 -14.42 7.00 -6.13
CA ILE A 8 -13.52 7.26 -7.26
C ILE A 8 -12.13 7.65 -6.76
N ALA A 9 -12.05 8.55 -5.77
CA ALA A 9 -10.79 8.97 -5.17
C ALA A 9 -10.06 7.78 -4.52
N ALA A 10 -10.78 6.93 -3.78
CA ALA A 10 -10.23 5.72 -3.18
C ALA A 10 -9.71 4.75 -4.26
N ALA A 11 -10.48 4.50 -5.32
CA ALA A 11 -10.08 3.62 -6.41
C ALA A 11 -8.82 4.14 -7.14
N ALA A 12 -8.75 5.45 -7.40
CA ALA A 12 -7.58 6.08 -8.01
C ALA A 12 -6.33 5.89 -7.13
N MET A 13 -6.46 6.11 -5.82
CA MET A 13 -5.33 5.99 -4.90
C MET A 13 -4.87 4.55 -4.71
N ILE A 14 -5.81 3.61 -4.58
CA ILE A 14 -5.51 2.17 -4.54
C ILE A 14 -4.79 1.72 -5.82
N SER A 15 -5.27 2.19 -6.98
CA SER A 15 -4.66 1.86 -8.27
C SER A 15 -3.24 2.41 -8.37
N PHE A 16 -3.02 3.66 -7.95
CA PHE A 16 -1.69 4.26 -7.92
C PHE A 16 -0.71 3.47 -7.03
N VAL A 17 -1.12 3.14 -5.81
CA VAL A 17 -0.29 2.36 -4.88
C VAL A 17 0.07 1.00 -5.49
N LYS A 18 -0.92 0.28 -6.03
CA LYS A 18 -0.71 -1.09 -6.54
C LYS A 18 0.04 -1.17 -7.86
N LEU A 19 -0.16 -0.20 -8.75
CA LEU A 19 0.40 -0.26 -10.12
C LEU A 19 1.70 0.51 -10.27
N TYR A 20 1.97 1.47 -9.39
CA TYR A 20 3.15 2.31 -9.50
C TYR A 20 4.05 2.21 -8.26
N GLU A 21 3.49 2.46 -7.08
CA GLU A 21 4.30 2.56 -5.85
C GLU A 21 4.88 1.20 -5.44
N GLU A 22 4.04 0.16 -5.29
CA GLU A 22 4.50 -1.18 -4.89
C GLU A 22 5.51 -1.78 -5.89
N PRO A 23 5.30 -1.73 -7.23
CA PRO A 23 6.29 -2.22 -8.19
C PRO A 23 7.60 -1.42 -8.16
N THR A 24 7.53 -0.10 -8.00
CA THR A 24 8.71 0.75 -7.91
C THR A 24 9.52 0.45 -6.66
N LEU A 25 8.85 0.28 -5.52
CA LEU A 25 9.49 -0.08 -4.25
C LEU A 25 10.05 -1.51 -4.30
N ALA A 26 9.33 -2.46 -4.88
CA ALA A 26 9.81 -3.82 -5.09
C ALA A 26 11.05 -3.83 -6.01
N SER A 27 11.08 -3.01 -7.06
CA SER A 27 12.26 -2.89 -7.93
C SER A 27 13.45 -2.27 -7.22
N ARG A 28 13.23 -1.32 -6.30
CA ARG A 28 14.30 -0.58 -5.61
C ARG A 28 14.89 -1.33 -4.42
N TYR A 29 14.05 -2.04 -3.67
CA TYR A 29 14.39 -2.65 -2.38
C TYR A 29 14.29 -4.18 -2.39
N GLY A 30 13.69 -4.78 -3.42
CA GLY A 30 13.66 -6.23 -3.63
C GLY A 30 13.06 -7.01 -2.45
N ALA A 31 13.81 -8.01 -1.99
CA ALA A 31 13.37 -8.96 -0.98
C ALA A 31 13.08 -8.33 0.40
N GLU A 32 13.76 -7.23 0.74
CA GLU A 32 13.50 -6.48 1.98
C GLU A 32 12.10 -5.87 1.96
N TYR A 33 11.73 -5.26 0.83
CA TYR A 33 10.39 -4.70 0.66
C TYR A 33 9.30 -5.77 0.62
N GLU A 34 9.56 -6.93 0.01
CA GLU A 34 8.61 -8.04 0.05
C GLU A 34 8.40 -8.60 1.47
N THR A 35 9.43 -8.59 2.31
CA THR A 35 9.32 -8.99 3.72
C THR A 35 8.53 -7.94 4.52
N TYR A 36 8.84 -6.67 4.31
CA TYR A 36 8.09 -5.56 4.89
C TYR A 36 6.60 -5.57 4.49
N ARG A 37 6.30 -5.70 3.19
CA ARG A 37 4.94 -5.69 2.64
C ARG A 37 4.09 -6.85 3.16
N ARG A 38 4.70 -8.02 3.41
CA ARG A 38 4.01 -9.16 4.05
C ARG A 38 3.74 -8.93 5.53
N ALA A 39 4.62 -8.23 6.24
CA ALA A 39 4.48 -7.98 7.66
C ALA A 39 3.59 -6.77 7.98
N VAL A 40 3.50 -5.78 7.09
CA VAL A 40 2.75 -4.53 7.29
C VAL A 40 1.53 -4.50 6.37
N PRO A 41 0.32 -4.72 6.89
CA PRO A 41 -0.89 -4.79 6.10
C PRO A 41 -1.34 -3.39 5.68
N GLY A 42 -0.74 -2.83 4.64
CA GLY A 42 -1.11 -1.58 3.96
C GLY A 42 -1.93 -0.59 4.82
N TRP A 43 -3.24 -0.56 4.58
CA TRP A 43 -4.16 0.43 5.18
C TRP A 43 -4.92 -0.12 6.41
N LEU A 44 -4.66 -1.38 6.78
CA LEU A 44 -5.26 -1.97 7.98
C LEU A 44 -4.43 -1.56 9.21
N PRO A 45 -5.09 -1.17 10.30
CA PRO A 45 -4.38 -0.78 11.51
C PRO A 45 -3.64 -2.00 12.09
N ARG A 46 -2.38 -1.78 12.46
CA ARG A 46 -1.58 -2.74 13.22
C ARG A 46 -1.42 -2.23 14.64
N LEU A 47 -1.79 -3.05 15.62
CA LEU A 47 -1.73 -2.69 17.04
C LEU A 47 -0.30 -2.68 17.60
N THR A 48 0.63 -3.38 16.93
CA THR A 48 2.05 -3.44 17.33
C THR A 48 2.96 -2.99 16.18
N PRO A 49 4.01 -2.20 16.46
CA PRO A 49 4.92 -1.68 15.44
C PRO A 49 5.77 -2.79 14.80
N TRP A 50 6.19 -2.60 13.55
CA TRP A 50 7.10 -3.52 12.88
C TRP A 50 8.53 -3.26 13.33
N ARG A 51 9.29 -4.32 13.58
CA ARG A 51 10.61 -4.25 14.21
C ARG A 51 11.79 -4.60 13.29
N GLY A 52 11.53 -4.85 12.01
CA GLY A 52 12.57 -5.38 11.10
C GLY A 52 12.60 -6.88 11.19
#